data_AF-A0A090ZDN6-F1
#
_entry.id   AF-A0A090ZDN6-F1
#
_cell.length_a   1.000
_cell.length_b   1.000
_cell.length_c   1.000
_cell.angle_alpha   90.00
_cell.angle_beta   90.00
_cell.angle_gamma   90.00
#
_symmetry.space_group_name_H-M   'P 1'
#
loop_
_entity.id
_entity.type
_entity.pdbx_description
1 polymer ?
#
loop_
_entity_poly.entity_id
_entity_poly.type
_entity_poly.pdbx_seq_one_letter_code
_entity_poly.pdbx_strand_id
1 'polypeptide(L)'
;MTRIENDVGLILEGGGMRGMYTAGVLDCLSDWGLKFPLVASTSSSALIGSYFISEQRGQIYEAYNYLADNYRIISFKRMMTHKELFRMDLLFQLVPEKAAPFDFRAESNF
;
A
#
# COMPACT_ATOMS: atom_id res chain seq x y z
N MET A 1 16.68 15.73 -7.51
CA MET A 1 15.86 16.89 -7.13
C MET A 1 14.41 16.46 -7.28
N THR A 2 13.66 16.42 -6.19
CA THR A 2 12.26 15.93 -6.16
C THR A 2 11.34 16.95 -6.83
N ARG A 3 10.46 16.52 -7.72
CA ARG A 3 9.53 17.34 -8.47
C ARG A 3 8.12 17.20 -7.90
N ILE A 4 7.54 18.31 -7.46
CA ILE A 4 6.16 18.35 -6.94
C ILE A 4 5.24 18.83 -8.08
N GLU A 5 4.19 18.07 -8.36
CA GLU A 5 3.17 18.41 -9.36
C GLU A 5 1.99 19.13 -8.68
N ASN A 6 2.14 20.45 -8.46
CA ASN A 6 1.23 21.24 -7.60
C ASN A 6 -0.24 21.31 -8.07
N ASP A 7 -0.53 21.10 -9.35
CA ASP A 7 -1.88 21.17 -9.92
C ASP A 7 -2.44 19.79 -10.31
N VAL A 8 -1.79 18.69 -9.89
CA VAL A 8 -2.18 17.32 -10.25
C VAL A 8 -2.52 16.52 -9.00
N GLY A 9 -3.74 15.97 -8.97
CA GLY A 9 -4.15 14.97 -7.99
C GLY A 9 -3.91 13.55 -8.51
N LEU A 10 -3.41 12.66 -7.64
CA LEU A 10 -3.22 11.25 -7.95
C LEU A 10 -4.34 10.41 -7.32
N ILE A 11 -5.06 9.64 -8.14
CA ILE A 11 -6.14 8.75 -7.69
C ILE A 11 -5.72 7.30 -7.90
N LEU A 12 -5.75 6.51 -6.83
CA LEU A 12 -5.36 5.10 -6.82
C LEU A 12 -6.58 4.20 -6.60
N GLU A 13 -7.04 3.56 -7.68
CA GLU A 13 -8.13 2.60 -7.63
C GLU A 13 -7.75 1.36 -6.80
N GLY A 14 -8.69 0.81 -6.05
CA GLY A 14 -8.51 -0.45 -5.34
C GLY A 14 -8.48 -1.65 -6.29
N GLY A 15 -7.71 -2.68 -5.96
CA GLY A 15 -7.52 -3.82 -6.88
C GLY A 15 -7.26 -5.18 -6.21
N GLY A 16 -7.24 -5.26 -4.89
CA GLY A 16 -6.75 -6.43 -4.16
C GLY A 16 -5.31 -6.74 -4.58
N MET A 17 -5.02 -8.01 -4.89
CA MET A 17 -3.69 -8.43 -5.36
C MET A 17 -3.28 -7.80 -6.71
N ARG A 18 -4.23 -7.32 -7.52
CA ARG A 18 -3.93 -6.62 -8.78
C ARG A 18 -3.31 -5.23 -8.55
N GLY A 19 -3.39 -4.72 -7.33
CA GLY A 19 -2.70 -3.48 -6.92
C GLY A 19 -1.18 -3.53 -7.12
N MET A 20 -0.57 -4.71 -7.32
CA MET A 20 0.85 -4.84 -7.64
C MET A 20 1.23 -4.08 -8.92
N TYR A 21 0.32 -3.94 -9.89
CA TYR A 21 0.53 -3.07 -11.05
C TYR A 21 0.67 -1.61 -10.63
N THR A 22 -0.27 -1.12 -9.80
CA THR A 22 -0.22 0.23 -9.23
C THR A 22 1.08 0.45 -8.46
N ALA A 23 1.53 -0.54 -7.68
CA ALA A 23 2.79 -0.47 -6.94
C ALA A 23 3.99 -0.24 -7.87
N GLY A 24 4.10 -0.98 -8.97
CA GLY A 24 5.17 -0.78 -9.95
C GLY A 24 5.10 0.58 -10.65
N VAL A 25 3.90 1.08 -10.94
CA VAL A 25 3.72 2.45 -11.46
C VAL A 25 4.22 3.48 -10.44
N LEU A 26 3.85 3.35 -9.17
CA LEU A 26 4.27 4.29 -8.13
C LEU A 26 5.77 4.23 -7.85
N ASP A 27 6.39 3.04 -7.88
CA ASP A 27 7.85 2.91 -7.79
C ASP A 27 8.54 3.68 -8.93
N CYS A 28 8.01 3.62 -10.15
CA CYS A 28 8.52 4.39 -11.28
C CYS A 28 8.35 5.91 -11.07
N LEU A 29 7.20 6.37 -10.55
CA LEU A 29 7.00 7.77 -10.20
C LEU A 29 7.97 8.23 -9.09
N SER A 30 8.23 7.37 -8.10
CA SER A 30 9.23 7.62 -7.04
C SER A 30 10.65 7.69 -7.60
N ASP A 31 11.02 6.82 -8.55
CA ASP A 31 12.32 6.87 -9.23
C ASP A 31 12.54 8.18 -9.99
N TRP A 32 11.45 8.79 -10.46
CA TRP A 32 11.45 10.11 -11.10
C TRP A 32 11.34 11.26 -10.09
N GLY A 33 11.25 10.95 -8.80
CA GLY A 33 11.11 11.92 -7.71
C GLY A 33 9.80 12.70 -7.77
N LEU A 34 8.73 12.13 -8.34
CA LEU A 34 7.44 12.80 -8.47
C LEU A 34 6.65 12.73 -7.16
N LYS A 35 6.12 13.87 -6.73
CA LYS A 35 5.23 14.01 -5.58
C LYS A 35 3.95 14.74 -5.98
N PHE A 36 2.86 14.37 -5.31
CA PHE A 36 1.53 14.91 -5.58
C PHE A 36 0.97 15.51 -4.29
N PRO A 37 0.40 16.74 -4.32
CA PRO A 37 -0.18 17.39 -3.15
C PRO A 37 -1.46 16.70 -2.66
N LEU A 38 -2.12 15.95 -3.54
CA LEU A 38 -3.30 15.17 -3.21
C LEU A 38 -3.15 13.74 -3.74
N VAL A 39 -3.22 12.78 -2.83
CA VAL A 39 -3.30 11.35 -3.16
C VAL A 39 -4.57 10.77 -2.55
N ALA A 40 -5.52 10.38 -3.40
CA ALA A 40 -6.73 9.68 -2.98
C ALA A 40 -6.58 8.19 -3.32
N SER A 41 -6.96 7.30 -2.42
CA SER A 41 -6.79 5.86 -2.60
C SER A 41 -7.97 5.08 -2.04
N THR A 42 -8.18 3.85 -2.54
CA THR A 42 -9.27 2.99 -2.08
C THR A 42 -8.80 1.56 -1.88
N SER A 43 -9.28 0.90 -0.82
CA SER A 43 -9.00 -0.52 -0.54
C SER A 43 -7.49 -0.84 -0.48
N SER A 44 -7.03 -1.87 -1.19
CA SER A 44 -5.63 -2.31 -1.23
C SER A 44 -4.63 -1.22 -1.63
N SER A 45 -5.09 -0.23 -2.40
CA SER A 45 -4.24 0.87 -2.85
C SER A 45 -4.05 1.94 -1.79
N ALA A 46 -4.78 1.90 -0.67
CA ALA A 46 -4.48 2.73 0.49
C ALA A 46 -3.14 2.34 1.13
N LEU A 47 -2.86 1.03 1.20
CA LEU A 47 -1.56 0.53 1.64
C LEU A 47 -0.48 0.92 0.63
N ILE A 48 -0.70 0.68 -0.67
CA ILE A 48 0.29 1.03 -1.69
C ILE A 48 0.60 2.54 -1.67
N GLY A 49 -0.44 3.36 -1.61
CA GLY A 49 -0.33 4.81 -1.53
C GLY A 49 0.40 5.29 -0.28
N SER A 50 0.20 4.64 0.88
CA SER A 50 0.89 5.03 2.13
C SER A 50 2.41 4.85 2.04
N TYR A 51 2.89 3.81 1.35
CA TYR A 51 4.33 3.61 1.12
C TYR A 51 4.89 4.60 0.10
N PHE A 52 4.11 4.93 -0.94
CA PHE A 52 4.50 5.93 -1.93
C PHE A 52 4.67 7.32 -1.31
N ILE A 53 3.68 7.79 -0.53
CA ILE A 53 3.74 9.12 0.10
C ILE A 53 4.83 9.24 1.18
N SER A 54 5.16 8.13 1.85
CA SER A 54 6.24 8.07 2.85
C SER A 54 7.61 7.77 2.23
N GLU A 55 7.70 7.71 0.89
CA GLU A 55 8.93 7.47 0.14
C GLU A 55 9.62 6.13 0.48
N GLN A 56 8.84 5.13 0.90
CA GLN A 56 9.30 3.80 1.30
C GLN A 56 9.23 2.81 0.12
N ARG A 57 9.92 3.18 -0.96
CA ARG A 57 9.97 2.42 -2.22
C ARG A 57 10.34 0.95 -2.00
N GLY A 58 9.72 0.04 -2.76
CA GLY A 58 10.05 -1.39 -2.79
C GLY A 58 9.44 -2.25 -1.68
N GLN A 59 9.06 -1.69 -0.53
CA GLN A 59 8.46 -2.45 0.58
C GLN A 59 7.11 -3.08 0.21
N ILE A 60 6.35 -2.47 -0.69
CA ILE A 60 5.06 -3.01 -1.15
C ILE A 60 5.21 -4.33 -1.89
N TYR A 61 6.31 -4.54 -2.61
CA TYR A 61 6.57 -5.81 -3.28
C TYR A 61 6.67 -6.94 -2.25
N GLU A 62 7.41 -6.73 -1.17
CA GLU A 62 7.56 -7.71 -0.08
C GLU A 62 6.22 -7.96 0.63
N ALA A 63 5.43 -6.90 0.87
CA ALA A 63 4.08 -7.04 1.43
C ALA A 63 3.19 -7.93 0.54
N TYR A 64 3.19 -7.71 -0.77
CA TYR A 64 2.34 -8.47 -1.70
C TYR A 64 2.81 -9.91 -1.86
N ASN A 65 4.13 -10.17 -1.89
CA ASN A 65 4.67 -11.53 -1.89
C ASN A 65 4.26 -12.30 -0.63
N TYR A 66 4.45 -11.69 0.54
CA TYR A 66 4.04 -12.31 1.81
C TYR A 66 2.54 -12.58 1.86
N LEU A 67 1.71 -11.67 1.33
CA LEU A 67 0.27 -11.85 1.25
C LEU A 67 -0.12 -12.96 0.25
N ALA A 68 0.60 -13.09 -0.88
CA ALA A 68 0.38 -14.16 -1.85
C ALA A 68 0.64 -15.55 -1.24
N ASP A 69 1.71 -15.67 -0.46
CA ASP A 69 2.04 -16.91 0.27
C ASP A 69 1.03 -17.23 1.39
N ASN A 70 0.35 -16.21 1.91
CA ASN A 70 -0.64 -16.32 2.97
C ASN A 70 -2.08 -16.22 2.42
N TYR A 71 -2.46 -17.17 1.56
CA TYR A 71 -3.78 -17.26 0.88
C TYR A 71 -5.04 -17.18 1.77
N ARG A 72 -4.90 -17.26 3.10
CA ARG A 72 -5.99 -17.15 4.09
C ARG A 72 -6.32 -15.72 4.51
N ILE A 73 -5.88 -14.70 3.76
CA ILE A 73 -6.26 -13.29 3.97
C ILE A 73 -7.77 -13.10 3.98
N ILE A 74 -8.46 -13.74 3.04
CA ILE A 74 -9.91 -13.67 2.90
C ILE A 74 -10.52 -14.98 3.38
N SER A 75 -11.44 -14.90 4.35
CA SER A 75 -12.10 -16.08 4.91
C SER A 75 -13.60 -15.86 5.08
N PHE A 76 -14.39 -16.42 4.17
CA PHE A 76 -15.86 -16.44 4.29
C PHE A 76 -16.32 -17.18 5.56
N LYS A 77 -15.59 -18.21 6.01
CA LYS A 77 -15.87 -18.89 7.27
C LYS A 77 -15.76 -17.92 8.45
N ARG A 78 -14.69 -17.12 8.53
CA ARG A 78 -14.52 -16.10 9.59
C ARG A 78 -15.52 -14.95 9.45
N MET A 79 -15.93 -14.61 8.23
CA MET A 79 -17.02 -13.66 8.03
C MET A 79 -18.31 -14.15 8.72
N MET A 80 -18.64 -15.43 8.57
CA MET A 80 -19.85 -16.00 9.19
C MET A 80 -19.71 -16.24 10.70
N THR A 81 -18.54 -16.67 11.18
CA THR A 81 -18.35 -17.02 12.61
C THR A 81 -17.86 -15.86 13.48
N HIS A 82 -17.11 -14.92 12.91
CA HIS A 82 -16.45 -13.82 13.63
C HIS A 82 -16.77 -12.43 13.05
N LYS A 83 -17.63 -12.34 12.02
CA LYS A 83 -17.94 -11.09 11.31
C LYS A 83 -16.69 -10.40 10.73
N GLU A 84 -15.68 -11.21 10.37
CA GLU A 84 -14.38 -10.75 9.90
C GLU A 84 -14.02 -11.45 8.58
N LEU A 85 -14.17 -10.74 7.46
CA LEU A 85 -13.84 -11.26 6.14
C LEU A 85 -12.33 -11.25 5.89
N PHE A 86 -11.65 -10.16 6.27
CA PHE A 86 -10.22 -9.98 6.10
C PHE A 86 -9.50 -10.21 7.43
N ARG A 87 -8.40 -10.97 7.39
CA ARG A 87 -7.42 -11.06 8.49
C ARG A 87 -6.80 -9.69 8.77
N MET A 88 -7.43 -8.89 9.63
CA MET A 88 -6.97 -7.51 9.89
C MET A 88 -5.63 -7.49 10.62
N ASP A 89 -5.38 -8.47 11.49
CA ASP A 89 -4.10 -8.71 12.15
C ASP A 89 -2.96 -8.94 11.14
N LEU A 90 -3.23 -9.69 10.08
CA LEU A 90 -2.25 -9.93 9.03
C LEU A 90 -1.92 -8.63 8.28
N LEU A 91 -2.95 -7.86 7.93
CA LEU A 91 -2.81 -6.65 7.11
C LEU A 91 -2.21 -5.46 7.87
N PHE A 92 -2.61 -5.24 9.12
CA PHE A 92 -2.28 -4.03 9.87
C PHE A 92 -1.25 -4.23 10.98
N GLN A 93 -0.91 -5.48 11.28
CA GLN A 93 0.13 -5.78 12.28
C GLN A 93 1.29 -6.56 11.64
N LEU A 94 1.02 -7.75 11.09
CA LEU A 94 2.10 -8.61 10.59
C LEU A 94 2.81 -8.05 9.35
N VAL A 95 2.06 -7.46 8.41
CA VAL A 95 2.68 -6.85 7.23
C VAL A 95 3.57 -5.67 7.63
N PRO A 96 3.08 -4.64 8.36
CA PRO A 96 3.90 -3.48 8.74
C PRO A 96 5.03 -3.78 9.73
N GLU A 97 4.94 -4.85 10.53
CA GLU A 97 5.97 -5.19 11.52
C GLU A 97 7.04 -6.15 10.97
N LYS A 98 6.69 -7.04 10.04
CA LYS A 98 7.56 -8.16 9.64
C LYS A 98 7.79 -8.23 8.14
N ALA A 99 6.73 -8.28 7.35
CA ALA A 99 6.84 -8.57 5.91
C ALA A 99 7.36 -7.38 5.12
N ALA A 100 6.86 -6.19 5.43
CA ALA A 100 7.23 -4.93 4.84
C ALA A 100 7.26 -3.90 5.98
N PRO A 101 8.41 -3.73 6.66
CA PRO A 101 8.50 -2.79 7.76
C PRO A 101 8.09 -1.38 7.31
N PHE A 102 7.07 -0.82 7.95
CA PHE A 102 6.60 0.54 7.66
C PHE A 102 7.15 1.51 8.71
N ASP A 103 7.89 2.52 8.25
CA ASP A 103 8.31 3.64 9.10
C ASP A 103 7.17 4.64 9.28
N PHE A 104 6.48 4.55 10.41
CA PHE A 104 5.42 5.48 10.80
C PHE A 104 5.93 6.89 11.15
N ARG A 105 7.24 7.08 11.30
CA ARG A 105 7.88 8.38 11.60
C ARG A 105 8.42 9.06 10.36
N ALA A 106 8.37 8.40 9.19
CA ALA A 106 8.73 9.01 7.94
C ALA A 106 7.83 10.23 7.68
N GLU A 107 8.40 11.43 7.82
CA GLU A 107 7.72 12.68 7.53
C GLU A 107 7.63 12.84 6.01
N SER A 108 6.42 12.66 5.46
CA SER A 108 6.12 13.09 4.10
C SER A 108 6.10 14.62 4.08
N ASN A 109 7.21 15.24 3.67
CA ASN A 109 7.26 16.68 3.39
C ASN A 109 6.31 16.96 2.21
N PHE A 110 5.07 17.35 2.53
CA PHE A 110 4.07 17.89 1.60
C PHE A 110 4.20 19.41 1.51
#